data_AF-A0A495RJG8-F1
#
_entry.id   AF-A0A495RJG8-F1
#
_cell.length_a   1.000
_cell.length_b   1.000
_cell.length_c   1.000
_cell.angle_alpha   90.00
_cell.angle_beta   90.00
_cell.angle_gamma   90.00
#
_symmetry.space_group_name_H-M   'P 1'
#
loop_
_entity.id
_entity.type
_entity.pdbx_description
1 polymer ?
#
loop_
_entity_poly.entity_id
_entity_poly.type
_entity_poly.pdbx_seq_one_letter_code
_entity_poly.pdbx_strand_id
1 'polypeptide(L)'
;MSTYIYISFYSLVVIGFLIRVYFSNSTAMDFYSNKKLNWKRRCAIVFYYVVLFYSAYILVLAKNGDLTYRLFVVPVVPIVVVYLFFLDFIEVPRRFKKRKTMRKR
;
A
#
# COMPACT_ATOMS: atom_id res chain seq x y z
N MET A 1 -7.32 24.62 -3.36
CA MET A 1 -6.37 23.76 -4.10
C MET A 1 -5.72 22.73 -3.18
N SER A 2 -5.11 23.16 -2.07
CA SER A 2 -4.49 22.29 -1.05
C SER A 2 -5.42 21.17 -0.52
N THR A 3 -6.67 21.50 -0.18
CA THR A 3 -7.65 20.53 0.38
C THR A 3 -7.95 19.35 -0.55
N TYR A 4 -8.05 19.60 -1.87
CA TYR A 4 -8.32 18.54 -2.85
C TYR A 4 -7.18 17.54 -2.95
N ILE A 5 -5.93 18.01 -2.87
CA ILE A 5 -4.72 17.18 -2.89
C ILE A 5 -4.72 16.21 -1.70
N TYR A 6 -5.15 16.68 -0.52
CA TYR A 6 -5.26 15.83 0.67
C TYR A 6 -6.41 14.84 0.56
N ILE A 7 -7.59 15.26 0.10
CA ILE A 7 -8.72 14.34 -0.10
C ILE A 7 -8.34 13.23 -1.10
N SER A 8 -7.66 13.58 -2.20
CA SER A 8 -7.13 12.58 -3.14
C SER A 8 -6.07 11.69 -2.50
N PHE A 9 -5.19 12.24 -1.65
CA PHE A 9 -4.19 11.44 -0.96
C PHE A 9 -4.82 10.42 -0.02
N TYR A 10 -5.71 10.87 0.86
CA TYR A 10 -6.34 9.99 1.85
C TYR A 10 -7.22 8.92 1.20
N SER A 11 -7.90 9.25 0.09
CA SER A 11 -8.65 8.24 -0.66
C SER A 11 -7.72 7.16 -1.26
N LEU A 12 -6.57 7.54 -1.82
CA LEU A 12 -5.55 6.59 -2.26
C LEU A 12 -5.01 5.74 -1.08
N VAL A 13 -4.83 6.35 0.09
CA VAL A 13 -4.37 5.65 1.29
C VAL A 13 -5.39 4.58 1.71
N VAL A 14 -6.68 4.89 1.70
CA VAL A 14 -7.74 3.91 2.01
C VAL A 14 -7.75 2.77 0.98
N ILE A 15 -7.63 3.10 -0.31
CA ILE A 15 -7.57 2.09 -1.39
C ILE A 15 -6.38 1.14 -1.18
N GLY A 16 -5.20 1.64 -0.82
CA GLY A 16 -4.04 0.79 -0.56
C GLY A 16 -4.20 -0.14 0.65
N PHE A 17 -4.98 0.27 1.66
CA PHE A 17 -5.39 -0.63 2.75
C PHE A 17 -6.34 -1.73 2.26
N LEU A 18 -7.31 -1.41 1.40
CA LEU A 18 -8.20 -2.42 0.81
C LEU A 18 -7.43 -3.44 -0.04
N ILE A 19 -6.46 -2.97 -0.83
CA ILE A 19 -5.55 -3.83 -1.60
C ILE A 19 -4.76 -4.76 -0.66
N ARG A 20 -4.29 -4.24 0.49
CA ARG A 20 -3.58 -5.05 1.48
C ARG A 20 -4.46 -6.16 2.03
N VAL A 21 -5.70 -5.84 2.41
CA VAL A 21 -6.67 -6.83 2.90
C VAL A 21 -6.97 -7.88 1.82
N TYR A 22 -7.15 -7.46 0.57
CA TYR A 22 -7.38 -8.36 -0.56
C TYR A 22 -6.25 -9.39 -0.72
N PHE A 23 -4.99 -8.95 -0.67
CA PHE A 23 -3.84 -9.84 -0.81
C PHE A 23 -3.45 -10.58 0.47
N SER A 24 -3.97 -10.20 1.65
CA SER A 24 -3.67 -10.87 2.93
C SER A 24 -4.06 -12.36 2.96
N ASN A 25 -5.07 -12.73 2.17
CA ASN A 25 -5.54 -14.12 2.03
C ASN A 25 -4.86 -14.90 0.90
N SER A 26 -4.03 -14.23 0.09
CA SER A 26 -3.34 -14.86 -1.05
C SER A 26 -2.00 -15.45 -0.60
N THR A 27 -1.72 -16.69 -0.97
CA THR A 27 -0.44 -17.34 -0.66
C THR A 27 0.54 -17.28 -1.83
N ALA A 28 1.84 -17.46 -1.55
CA ALA A 28 2.88 -17.52 -2.57
C ALA A 28 2.54 -18.52 -3.71
N MET A 29 1.95 -19.68 -3.39
CA MET A 29 1.54 -20.68 -4.39
C MET A 29 0.43 -20.17 -5.32
N ASP A 30 -0.49 -19.34 -4.83
CA ASP A 30 -1.59 -18.78 -5.64
C ASP A 30 -1.06 -17.81 -6.70
N PHE A 31 0.03 -17.09 -6.40
CA PHE A 31 0.69 -16.21 -7.37
C PHE A 31 1.45 -16.97 -8.45
N TYR A 32 1.99 -18.14 -8.12
CA TYR A 32 2.68 -18.99 -9.10
C TYR A 32 1.69 -19.74 -10.00
N SER A 33 0.55 -20.18 -9.46
CA SER A 33 -0.45 -20.93 -10.23
C SER A 33 -1.33 -20.04 -11.12
N ASN A 34 -1.59 -18.79 -10.72
CA ASN A 34 -2.53 -17.92 -11.41
C ASN A 34 -1.87 -16.65 -12.00
N LYS A 35 -1.64 -16.67 -13.32
CA LYS A 35 -1.04 -15.55 -14.07
C LYS A 35 -1.83 -14.24 -13.92
N LYS A 36 -3.16 -14.29 -13.81
CA LYS A 36 -4.02 -13.11 -13.62
C LYS A 36 -3.83 -12.50 -12.24
N LEU A 37 -3.64 -13.33 -11.20
CA LEU A 37 -3.37 -12.86 -9.84
C LEU A 37 -1.98 -12.22 -9.72
N ASN A 38 -0.98 -12.78 -10.40
CA ASN A 38 0.35 -12.20 -10.47
C ASN A 38 0.36 -10.82 -11.16
N TRP A 39 -0.48 -10.65 -12.20
CA TRP A 39 -0.64 -9.34 -12.84
C TRP A 39 -1.25 -8.31 -11.89
N LYS A 40 -2.31 -8.69 -11.15
CA LYS A 40 -2.89 -7.82 -10.11
C LYS A 40 -1.87 -7.46 -9.03
N ARG A 41 -0.98 -8.39 -8.65
CA ARG A 41 0.12 -8.13 -7.72
C ARG A 41 1.06 -7.06 -8.25
N ARG A 42 1.47 -7.14 -9.51
CA ARG A 42 2.32 -6.12 -10.15
C ARG A 42 1.64 -4.76 -10.17
N CYS A 43 0.35 -4.70 -10.53
CA CYS A 43 -0.40 -3.43 -10.48
C CYS A 43 -0.48 -2.85 -9.06
N ALA A 44 -0.64 -3.71 -8.03
CA ALA A 44 -0.64 -3.27 -6.64
C ALA A 44 0.73 -2.71 -6.21
N ILE A 45 1.84 -3.35 -6.61
CA ILE A 45 3.20 -2.84 -6.35
C ILE A 45 3.36 -1.44 -6.97
N VAL A 46 2.98 -1.28 -8.24
CA VAL A 46 3.02 0.04 -8.92
C VAL A 46 2.18 1.06 -8.17
N PHE A 47 0.97 0.69 -7.72
CA PHE A 47 0.11 1.56 -6.93
C PHE A 47 0.79 2.01 -5.63
N TYR A 48 1.42 1.10 -4.87
CA TYR A 48 2.12 1.47 -3.64
C TYR A 48 3.29 2.42 -3.89
N TYR A 49 4.04 2.24 -4.98
CA TYR A 49 5.07 3.19 -5.41
C TYR A 49 4.49 4.56 -5.77
N VAL A 50 3.34 4.61 -6.43
CA VAL A 50 2.64 5.89 -6.74
C VAL A 50 2.25 6.60 -5.44
N VAL A 51 1.73 5.89 -4.44
CA VAL A 51 1.37 6.50 -3.15
C VAL A 51 2.62 6.99 -2.41
N LEU A 52 3.73 6.24 -2.44
CA LEU A 52 5.00 6.69 -1.86
C LEU A 52 5.54 7.94 -2.58
N PHE A 53 5.51 7.97 -3.91
CA PHE A 53 5.93 9.16 -4.66
C PHE A 53 5.04 10.37 -4.35
N TYR A 54 3.73 10.17 -4.24
CA TYR A 54 2.78 11.22 -3.88
C TYR A 54 2.99 11.73 -2.46
N SER A 55 3.35 10.85 -1.52
CA SER A 55 3.71 11.25 -0.16
C SER A 55 4.98 12.12 -0.13
N ALA A 56 5.99 11.80 -0.94
CA ALA A 56 7.18 12.62 -1.09
C ALA A 56 6.87 13.99 -1.70
N TYR A 57 5.97 14.04 -2.69
CA TYR A 57 5.49 15.30 -3.27
C TYR A 57 4.84 16.21 -2.22
N ILE A 58 4.00 15.66 -1.33
CA ILE A 58 3.38 16.40 -0.22
C ILE A 58 4.44 16.94 0.76
N LEU A 59 5.49 16.17 1.06
CA LEU A 59 6.59 16.63 1.93
C LEU A 59 7.38 17.80 1.32
N VAL A 60 7.63 17.77 0.00
CA VAL A 60 8.29 18.88 -0.72
C VAL A 60 7.42 20.13 -0.70
N LEU A 61 6.11 19.99 -0.94
CA LEU A 61 5.15 21.10 -0.83
C LEU A 61 5.14 21.71 0.57
N ALA A 62 5.17 20.88 1.62
CA ALA A 62 5.18 21.35 2.99
C ALA A 62 6.44 22.13 3.38
N LYS A 63 7.58 21.80 2.76
CA LYS A 63 8.83 22.54 2.94
C LYS A 63 8.74 23.97 2.37
N ASN A 64 7.95 24.18 1.32
CA ASN A 64 7.90 25.43 0.55
C ASN A 64 6.97 26.51 1.12
N GLY A 65 6.38 26.33 2.32
CA GLY A 65 6.03 27.47 3.18
C GLY A 65 4.59 27.65 3.61
N ASP A 66 3.63 26.81 3.21
CA ASP A 66 2.26 26.95 3.72
C ASP A 66 2.08 26.23 5.07
N LEU A 67 1.59 26.98 6.07
CA LEU A 67 1.35 26.51 7.44
C LEU A 67 0.38 25.32 7.48
N THR A 68 -0.60 25.32 6.56
CA THR A 68 -1.58 24.25 6.35
C THR A 68 -0.88 22.91 6.08
N TYR A 69 0.19 22.91 5.27
CA TYR A 69 0.85 21.67 4.88
C TYR A 69 1.65 21.07 6.03
N ARG A 70 2.17 21.88 6.96
CA ARG A 70 2.95 21.40 8.12
C ARG A 70 2.10 20.56 9.08
N LEU A 71 0.85 20.94 9.32
CA LEU A 71 -0.08 20.15 10.15
C LEU A 71 -0.38 18.78 9.52
N PHE A 72 -0.41 18.71 8.19
CA PHE A 72 -0.66 17.46 7.47
C PHE A 72 0.62 16.63 7.20
N VAL A 73 1.82 17.12 7.48
CA VAL A 73 3.06 16.30 7.40
C VAL A 73 3.10 15.22 8.47
N VAL A 74 2.60 15.52 9.68
CA VAL A 74 2.62 14.61 10.83
C VAL A 74 2.00 13.24 10.49
N PRO A 75 0.81 13.13 9.86
CA PRO A 75 0.25 11.84 9.45
C PRO A 75 0.91 11.23 8.21
N VAL A 76 1.64 11.99 7.37
CA VAL A 76 2.29 11.45 6.16
C VAL A 76 3.43 10.52 6.52
N VAL A 77 4.22 10.84 7.53
CA VAL A 77 5.37 10.03 7.98
C VAL A 77 4.96 8.59 8.36
N PRO A 78 3.96 8.35 9.25
CA PRO A 78 3.53 7.00 9.57
C PRO A 78 2.89 6.29 8.37
N ILE A 79 2.23 7.01 7.46
CA ILE A 79 1.69 6.42 6.22
C ILE A 79 2.83 5.87 5.36
N VAL A 80 3.92 6.61 5.18
CA VAL A 80 5.11 6.14 4.45
C VAL A 80 5.65 4.85 5.06
N VAL A 81 5.83 4.82 6.38
CA VAL A 81 6.32 3.63 7.09
C VAL A 81 5.41 2.42 6.86
N VAL A 82 4.09 2.58 7.04
CA VAL A 82 3.11 1.51 6.82
C VAL A 82 3.14 1.02 5.37
N TYR A 83 3.27 1.92 4.41
CA TYR A 83 3.28 1.57 2.98
C TYR A 83 4.56 0.83 2.57
N LEU A 84 5.71 1.14 3.18
CA LEU A 84 6.94 0.36 3.00
C LEU A 84 6.76 -1.08 3.51
N PHE A 85 6.13 -1.27 4.67
CA PHE A 85 5.77 -2.61 5.15
C PHE A 85 4.78 -3.34 4.23
N PHE A 86 3.87 -2.59 3.59
CA PHE A 86 2.93 -3.18 2.64
C PHE A 86 3.63 -3.67 1.39
N LEU A 87 4.60 -2.89 0.90
CA LEU A 87 5.40 -3.19 -0.28
C LEU A 87 6.27 -4.43 -0.04
N ASP A 88 7.01 -4.48 1.07
CA ASP A 88 7.87 -5.62 1.44
C ASP A 88 7.10 -6.96 1.46
N PHE A 89 5.91 -6.98 2.04
CA PHE A 89 5.07 -8.19 2.07
C PHE A 89 4.59 -8.65 0.69
N ILE A 90 4.34 -7.73 -0.24
CA ILE A 90 3.82 -8.06 -1.57
C ILE A 90 4.96 -8.45 -2.51
N GLU A 91 6.11 -7.80 -2.35
CA GLU A 91 7.33 -8.08 -3.09
C GLU A 91 7.95 -9.42 -2.67
N VAL A 92 7.99 -9.67 -1.36
CA VAL A 92 8.41 -10.93 -0.76
C VAL A 92 7.20 -11.59 -0.09
N PRO A 93 6.32 -12.28 -0.85
CA PRO A 93 5.24 -13.03 -0.25
C PRO A 93 5.87 -14.12 0.62
N ARG A 94 5.89 -13.89 1.94
CA ARG A 94 6.46 -14.85 2.89
C ARG A 94 5.79 -16.19 2.64
N ARG A 95 6.59 -17.20 2.24
CA ARG A 95 6.15 -18.58 2.29
C ARG A 95 5.68 -18.84 3.72
N PHE A 96 4.64 -19.65 3.88
CA PHE A 96 4.06 -20.10 5.15
C PHE A 96 2.89 -19.30 5.72
N LYS A 97 1.70 -19.63 5.22
CA LYS A 97 0.73 -20.34 6.07
C LYS A 97 0.52 -21.72 5.44
N LYS A 98 1.08 -22.78 6.04
CA LYS A 98 0.57 -24.14 5.78
C LYS A 98 -0.93 -24.06 6.07
N ARG A 99 -1.78 -24.19 5.05
CA ARG A 99 -3.20 -24.54 5.26
C ARG A 99 -3.15 -25.79 6.13
N LYS A 100 -3.58 -25.70 7.40
CA LYS A 100 -3.99 -26.88 8.14
C LYS A 100 -5.20 -27.40 7.37
N THR A 101 -4.95 -28.34 6.45
CA THR A 101 -6.01 -29.15 5.86
C THR A 101 -6.62 -29.92 7.03
N MET A 102 -7.70 -29.39 7.62
CA MET A 102 -8.56 -30.21 8.47
C MET A 102 -9.20 -31.23 7.55
N ARG A 103 -8.52 -32.37 7.41
CA ARG A 103 -9.03 -33.60 6.82
C ARG A 103 -10.10 -34.08 7.81
N LYS A 104 -11.36 -33.67 7.61
CA LYS A 104 -12.49 -34.37 8.24
C LYS A 104 -12.55 -35.74 7.58
N ARG A 105 -12.11 -36.76 8.32
CA ARG A 105 -12.47 -38.16 8.07
C ARG A 105 -13.95 -38.33 8.35
#